data_AF-A0A1B9YWQ2-F1
#
_entry.id   AF-A0A1B9YWQ2-F1
#
_cell.length_a   1.000
_cell.length_b   1.000
_cell.length_c   1.000
_cell.angle_alpha   90.00
_cell.angle_beta   90.00
_cell.angle_gamma   90.00
#
_symmetry.space_group_name_H-M   'P 1'
#
loop_
_entity.id
_entity.type
_entity.pdbx_description
1 polymer ?
#
loop_
_entity_poly.entity_id
_entity_poly.type
_entity_poly.pdbx_seq_one_letter_code
_entity_poly.pdbx_strand_id
1 'polypeptide(L)'
;MATEEVDPRFADLDAWPLTSAMEAMWEGQLAAVAAIGHALPAITAATEAAKAALGDRGRIVYVGAGTSGRVAVQDGAELMPTFAWPNERVRFIVAGGDSAFVTSIEGAEDDVDDAVRQINAARLTAHDVVIAVAASGTTPFTVAALQQAGSFGAVTIGVANNPDTALLESAKFPILIETGRELIAGSTRMKAGTAQKIVLNLISSGIMLRLGRVYRGMMVNMQPTNAKLKRRAETMVAQIAHCDPSHAARSLEQAEGDIKKAGLLALGLDRVDAETILKSCDGNLRRVFAELAKDLAKDRNRHPKEAAPRKQGGAVEP
;
A
#
# COMPACT_ATOMS: atom_id res chain seq x y z
N MET A 1 -18.96 -2.32 -23.89
CA MET A 1 -18.32 -2.47 -22.56
C MET A 1 -19.12 -1.61 -21.62
N ALA A 2 -19.49 -2.13 -20.45
CA ALA A 2 -20.41 -1.44 -19.55
C ALA A 2 -19.89 -0.03 -19.20
N THR A 3 -18.58 0.15 -19.02
CA THR A 3 -17.97 1.45 -18.72
C THR A 3 -18.23 2.56 -19.76
N GLU A 4 -18.48 2.19 -21.02
CA GLU A 4 -18.68 3.13 -22.14
C GLU A 4 -20.15 3.33 -22.53
N GLU A 5 -21.04 2.45 -22.06
CA GLU A 5 -22.45 2.47 -22.46
C GLU A 5 -23.26 3.49 -21.68
N VAL A 6 -24.20 4.15 -22.37
CA VAL A 6 -25.19 5.01 -21.72
C VAL A 6 -26.08 4.18 -20.79
N ASP A 7 -26.21 4.62 -19.54
CA ASP A 7 -27.21 4.10 -18.63
C ASP A 7 -28.56 4.78 -18.90
N PRO A 8 -29.62 4.04 -19.30
CA PRO A 8 -30.93 4.61 -19.58
C PRO A 8 -31.51 5.42 -18.42
N ARG A 9 -31.10 5.12 -17.18
CA ARG A 9 -31.53 5.87 -16.00
C ARG A 9 -31.00 7.31 -15.98
N PHE A 10 -29.91 7.58 -16.68
CA PHE A 10 -29.21 8.87 -16.71
C PHE A 10 -29.19 9.48 -18.13
N ALA A 11 -30.07 9.04 -19.04
CA ALA A 11 -30.08 9.49 -20.43
C ALA A 11 -30.29 11.01 -20.57
N ASP A 12 -31.14 11.59 -19.70
CA ASP A 12 -31.45 13.03 -19.66
C ASP A 12 -30.81 13.74 -18.45
N LEU A 13 -29.64 13.26 -17.98
CA LEU A 13 -28.97 13.79 -16.78
C LEU A 13 -28.72 15.31 -16.88
N ASP A 14 -28.53 15.84 -18.08
CA ASP A 14 -28.34 17.25 -18.39
C ASP A 14 -29.61 18.11 -18.20
N ALA A 15 -30.79 17.50 -18.20
CA ALA A 15 -32.07 18.17 -17.95
C ALA A 15 -32.52 18.10 -16.49
N TRP A 16 -31.82 17.36 -15.63
CA TRP A 16 -32.19 17.19 -14.23
C TRP A 16 -31.95 18.47 -13.42
N PRO A 17 -32.72 18.69 -12.33
CA PRO A 17 -32.32 19.65 -11.32
C PRO A 17 -30.91 19.34 -10.82
N LEU A 18 -30.04 20.35 -10.75
CA LEU A 18 -28.64 20.17 -10.37
C LEU A 18 -28.48 19.41 -9.04
N THR A 19 -29.34 19.66 -8.06
CA THR A 19 -29.35 18.94 -6.78
C THR A 19 -29.47 17.43 -6.96
N SER A 20 -30.43 16.98 -7.77
CA SER A 20 -30.65 15.55 -8.02
C SER A 20 -29.51 14.93 -8.83
N ALA A 21 -28.94 15.67 -9.78
CA ALA A 21 -27.76 15.21 -10.52
C ALA A 21 -26.54 15.05 -9.59
N MET A 22 -26.34 15.98 -8.66
CA MET A 22 -25.25 15.91 -7.67
C MET A 22 -25.44 14.73 -6.69
N GLU A 23 -26.67 14.49 -6.23
CA GLU A 23 -27.00 13.33 -5.39
C GLU A 23 -26.71 12.02 -6.13
N ALA A 24 -27.14 11.88 -7.39
CA ALA A 24 -26.85 10.70 -8.20
C ALA A 24 -25.34 10.50 -8.42
N MET A 25 -24.58 11.57 -8.69
CA MET A 25 -23.12 11.49 -8.85
C MET A 25 -22.44 11.00 -7.56
N TRP A 26 -22.90 11.45 -6.40
CA TRP A 26 -22.42 10.99 -5.10
C TRP A 26 -22.79 9.52 -4.83
N GLU A 27 -24.03 9.11 -5.09
CA GLU A 27 -24.46 7.71 -4.99
C GLU A 27 -23.64 6.80 -5.91
N GLY A 28 -23.26 7.29 -7.09
CA GLY A 28 -22.32 6.62 -7.97
C GLY A 28 -20.99 6.30 -7.29
N GLN A 29 -20.45 7.24 -6.51
CA GLN A 29 -19.22 7.00 -5.74
C GLN A 29 -19.42 5.94 -4.66
N LEU A 30 -20.59 5.91 -4.00
CA LEU A 30 -20.90 4.85 -3.03
C LEU A 30 -20.98 3.48 -3.71
N ALA A 31 -21.59 3.40 -4.89
CA ALA A 31 -21.64 2.17 -5.68
C ALA A 31 -20.25 1.69 -6.10
N ALA A 32 -19.33 2.61 -6.42
CA ALA A 32 -17.93 2.30 -6.71
C ALA A 32 -17.23 1.61 -5.51
N VAL A 33 -17.47 2.11 -4.29
CA VAL A 33 -16.95 1.49 -3.05
C VAL A 33 -17.56 0.10 -2.84
N ALA A 34 -18.88 -0.03 -3.02
CA ALA A 34 -19.58 -1.29 -2.81
C ALA A 34 -19.12 -2.40 -3.77
N ALA A 35 -18.81 -2.08 -5.03
CA ALA A 35 -18.34 -3.02 -6.03
C ALA A 35 -17.04 -3.75 -5.64
N ILE A 36 -16.22 -3.16 -4.76
CA ILE A 36 -14.94 -3.73 -4.33
C ILE A 36 -15.13 -4.95 -3.43
N GLY A 37 -16.28 -5.08 -2.76
CA GLY A 37 -16.54 -6.16 -1.81
C GLY A 37 -16.28 -7.55 -2.39
N HIS A 38 -16.71 -7.79 -3.64
CA HIS A 38 -16.49 -9.07 -4.34
C HIS A 38 -15.02 -9.29 -4.75
N ALA A 39 -14.24 -8.21 -4.94
CA ALA A 39 -12.84 -8.27 -5.36
C ALA A 39 -11.86 -8.52 -4.19
N LEU A 40 -12.30 -8.38 -2.93
CA LEU A 40 -11.42 -8.50 -1.75
C LEU A 40 -10.58 -9.79 -1.70
N PRO A 41 -11.11 -10.99 -2.03
CA PRO A 41 -10.29 -12.20 -2.08
C PRO A 41 -9.15 -12.12 -3.10
N ALA A 42 -9.44 -11.60 -4.31
CA ALA A 42 -8.44 -11.43 -5.38
C ALA A 42 -7.38 -10.38 -5.00
N ILE A 43 -7.79 -9.26 -4.43
CA ILE A 43 -6.89 -8.21 -3.89
C ILE A 43 -5.97 -8.81 -2.81
N THR A 44 -6.53 -9.62 -1.91
CA THR A 44 -5.75 -10.27 -0.85
C THR A 44 -4.72 -11.24 -1.41
N ALA A 45 -5.11 -12.09 -2.36
CA ALA A 45 -4.21 -13.04 -3.01
C ALA A 45 -3.07 -12.31 -3.77
N ALA A 46 -3.40 -11.26 -4.53
CA ALA A 46 -2.43 -10.42 -5.22
C ALA A 46 -1.45 -9.76 -4.24
N THR A 47 -1.96 -9.27 -3.10
CA THR A 47 -1.15 -8.63 -2.04
C THR A 47 -0.14 -9.59 -1.42
N GLU A 48 -0.55 -10.82 -1.08
CA GLU A 48 0.37 -11.82 -0.52
C GLU A 48 1.44 -12.25 -1.53
N ALA A 49 1.05 -12.44 -2.79
CA ALA A 49 1.98 -12.77 -3.87
C ALA A 49 2.98 -11.63 -4.14
N ALA A 50 2.51 -10.38 -4.15
CA ALA A 50 3.34 -9.20 -4.29
C ALA A 50 4.35 -9.10 -3.14
N LYS A 51 3.90 -9.24 -1.88
CA LYS A 51 4.80 -9.24 -0.73
C LYS A 51 5.84 -10.35 -0.82
N ALA A 52 5.48 -11.54 -1.29
CA ALA A 52 6.41 -12.65 -1.43
C ALA A 52 7.49 -12.39 -2.50
N ALA A 53 7.12 -11.79 -3.63
CA ALA A 53 8.05 -11.49 -4.72
C ALA A 53 9.02 -10.36 -4.38
N LEU A 54 8.52 -9.30 -3.73
CA LEU A 54 9.30 -8.08 -3.49
C LEU A 54 10.58 -8.32 -2.69
N GLY A 55 10.56 -9.14 -1.64
CA GLY A 55 11.70 -9.34 -0.75
C GLY A 55 12.46 -8.05 -0.43
N ASP A 56 13.79 -8.10 -0.45
CA ASP A 56 14.64 -6.94 -0.16
C ASP A 56 14.94 -6.04 -1.36
N ARG A 57 14.76 -6.54 -2.60
CA ARG A 57 15.25 -5.87 -3.82
C ARG A 57 14.20 -5.62 -4.90
N GLY A 58 13.07 -6.29 -4.85
CA GLY A 58 12.00 -6.19 -5.84
C GLY A 58 11.32 -4.84 -5.83
N ARG A 59 10.78 -4.42 -6.97
CA ARG A 59 10.18 -3.10 -7.18
C ARG A 59 8.69 -3.23 -7.43
N ILE A 60 7.93 -2.20 -7.07
CA ILE A 60 6.54 -2.05 -7.48
C ILE A 60 6.54 -1.17 -8.74
N VAL A 61 5.93 -1.66 -9.81
CA VAL A 61 5.87 -1.01 -11.11
C VAL A 61 4.40 -0.75 -11.45
N TYR A 62 4.02 0.52 -11.50
CA TYR A 62 2.67 0.92 -11.86
C TYR A 62 2.58 1.18 -13.36
N VAL A 63 1.56 0.62 -13.99
CA VAL A 63 1.33 0.70 -15.44
C VAL A 63 -0.07 1.21 -15.72
N GLY A 64 -0.20 2.14 -16.66
CA GLY A 64 -1.51 2.56 -17.14
C GLY A 64 -1.46 3.76 -18.08
N ALA A 65 -2.63 4.19 -18.53
CA ALA A 65 -2.83 5.40 -19.34
C ALA A 65 -3.86 6.32 -18.69
N GLY A 66 -3.86 7.60 -19.09
CA GLY A 66 -4.86 8.58 -18.70
C GLY A 66 -5.13 8.61 -17.18
N THR A 67 -6.41 8.52 -16.80
CA THR A 67 -6.79 8.55 -15.38
C THR A 67 -6.29 7.34 -14.60
N SER A 68 -6.36 6.13 -15.16
CA SER A 68 -5.88 4.92 -14.48
C SER A 68 -4.38 5.00 -14.17
N GLY A 69 -3.57 5.46 -15.14
CA GLY A 69 -2.14 5.71 -14.94
C GLY A 69 -1.87 6.76 -13.86
N ARG A 70 -2.60 7.89 -13.87
CA ARG A 70 -2.44 8.96 -12.86
C ARG A 70 -2.80 8.52 -11.45
N VAL A 71 -3.87 7.74 -11.28
CA VAL A 71 -4.25 7.19 -9.96
C VAL A 71 -3.22 6.17 -9.48
N ALA A 72 -2.68 5.35 -10.36
CA ALA A 72 -1.60 4.41 -10.03
C ALA A 72 -0.31 5.13 -9.61
N VAL A 73 0.03 6.23 -10.30
CA VAL A 73 1.17 7.08 -9.95
C VAL A 73 0.98 7.74 -8.59
N GLN A 74 -0.23 8.23 -8.29
CA GLN A 74 -0.55 8.80 -6.98
C GLN A 74 -0.24 7.80 -5.85
N ASP A 75 -0.73 6.56 -5.96
CA ASP A 75 -0.49 5.53 -4.94
C ASP A 75 1.02 5.26 -4.75
N GLY A 76 1.76 5.08 -5.85
CA GLY A 76 3.21 4.85 -5.78
C GLY A 76 4.02 6.01 -5.20
N ALA A 77 3.65 7.25 -5.53
CA ALA A 77 4.32 8.46 -5.04
C ALA A 77 4.16 8.64 -3.51
N GLU A 78 3.07 8.13 -2.93
CA GLU A 78 2.79 8.23 -1.50
C GLU A 78 3.52 7.16 -0.67
N LEU A 79 4.17 6.15 -1.27
CA LEU A 79 4.84 5.08 -0.54
C LEU A 79 6.07 5.54 0.24
N MET A 80 6.87 6.44 -0.33
CA MET A 80 8.05 7.00 0.34
C MET A 80 7.68 7.81 1.58
N PRO A 81 6.83 8.86 1.51
CA PRO A 81 6.52 9.66 2.69
C PRO A 81 5.71 8.89 3.75
N THR A 82 4.89 7.92 3.35
CA THR A 82 4.04 7.14 4.25
C THR A 82 4.80 6.00 4.92
N PHE A 83 5.56 5.23 4.15
CA PHE A 83 6.14 3.96 4.61
C PHE A 83 7.67 3.92 4.53
N ALA A 84 8.34 5.01 4.12
CA ALA A 84 9.76 5.00 3.75
C ALA A 84 10.10 3.86 2.78
N TRP A 85 9.21 3.62 1.83
CA TRP A 85 9.52 2.73 0.70
C TRP A 85 10.53 3.43 -0.22
N PRO A 86 11.67 2.81 -0.57
CA PRO A 86 12.70 3.49 -1.36
C PRO A 86 12.19 3.87 -2.76
N ASN A 87 12.52 5.08 -3.22
CA ASN A 87 12.07 5.58 -4.53
C ASN A 87 12.59 4.72 -5.69
N GLU A 88 13.79 4.15 -5.56
CA GLU A 88 14.36 3.22 -6.54
C GLU A 88 13.57 1.90 -6.66
N ARG A 89 12.75 1.58 -5.64
CA ARG A 89 11.84 0.43 -5.58
C ARG A 89 10.42 0.76 -6.07
N VAL A 90 10.21 1.93 -6.66
CA VAL A 90 8.98 2.32 -7.37
C VAL A 90 9.32 2.69 -8.80
N ARG A 91 8.51 2.24 -9.76
CA ARG A 91 8.60 2.66 -11.16
C ARG A 91 7.22 2.98 -11.70
N PHE A 92 7.17 3.95 -12.60
CA PHE A 92 5.97 4.35 -13.32
C PHE A 92 6.21 4.12 -14.81
N ILE A 93 5.31 3.39 -15.45
CA ILE A 93 5.31 3.12 -16.89
C ILE A 93 3.96 3.59 -17.38
N VAL A 94 3.92 4.82 -17.88
CA VAL A 94 2.69 5.50 -18.27
C VAL A 94 2.73 5.83 -19.74
N ALA A 95 1.61 5.58 -20.41
CA ALA A 95 1.41 5.93 -21.80
C ALA A 95 1.69 7.43 -22.00
N GLY A 96 2.63 7.79 -22.89
CA GLY A 96 3.04 9.17 -23.14
C GLY A 96 4.11 9.71 -22.18
N GLY A 97 4.60 8.90 -21.23
CA GLY A 97 5.69 9.24 -20.33
C GLY A 97 5.35 10.34 -19.31
N ASP A 98 6.37 11.06 -18.82
CA ASP A 98 6.22 12.01 -17.71
C ASP A 98 5.28 13.18 -18.01
N SER A 99 5.14 13.58 -19.28
CA SER A 99 4.21 14.66 -19.66
C SER A 99 2.74 14.26 -19.47
N ALA A 100 2.44 12.97 -19.53
CA ALA A 100 1.10 12.41 -19.35
C ALA A 100 0.54 12.58 -17.92
N PHE A 101 1.40 12.92 -16.95
CA PHE A 101 0.96 13.20 -15.58
C PHE A 101 0.09 14.46 -15.49
N VAL A 102 0.39 15.47 -16.30
CA VAL A 102 -0.28 16.79 -16.25
C VAL A 102 -1.19 16.99 -17.46
N THR A 103 -0.82 16.48 -18.63
CA THR A 103 -1.53 16.72 -19.89
C THR A 103 -1.90 15.39 -20.55
N SER A 104 -3.13 15.24 -21.02
CA SER A 104 -3.52 14.06 -21.81
C SER A 104 -2.76 14.05 -23.14
N ILE A 105 -2.15 12.92 -23.48
CA ILE A 105 -1.43 12.73 -24.75
C ILE A 105 -2.30 11.86 -25.66
N GLU A 106 -2.74 12.43 -26.78
CA GLU A 106 -3.58 11.74 -27.76
C GLU A 106 -2.84 10.54 -28.38
N GLY A 107 -3.54 9.41 -28.51
CA GLY A 107 -3.01 8.17 -29.11
C GLY A 107 -1.98 7.40 -28.27
N ALA A 108 -1.50 7.95 -27.15
CA ALA A 108 -0.49 7.29 -26.33
C ALA A 108 -0.97 5.96 -25.74
N GLU A 109 -2.27 5.83 -25.46
CA GLU A 109 -2.87 4.62 -24.90
C GLU A 109 -2.94 3.45 -25.88
N ASP A 110 -2.79 3.72 -27.18
CA ASP A 110 -2.76 2.74 -28.26
C ASP A 110 -1.33 2.35 -28.69
N ASP A 111 -0.29 3.02 -28.16
CA ASP A 111 1.11 2.77 -28.54
C ASP A 111 1.70 1.52 -27.85
N VAL A 112 1.45 0.36 -28.47
CA VAL A 112 1.97 -0.95 -28.03
C VAL A 112 3.50 -0.99 -28.02
N ASP A 113 4.15 -0.40 -29.03
CA ASP A 113 5.60 -0.42 -29.14
C ASP A 113 6.23 0.38 -27.99
N ASP A 114 5.63 1.50 -27.58
CA ASP A 114 6.08 2.27 -26.43
C ASP A 114 5.98 1.49 -25.13
N ALA A 115 4.85 0.81 -24.90
CA ALA A 115 4.70 -0.07 -23.74
C ALA A 115 5.82 -1.12 -23.66
N VAL A 116 6.11 -1.80 -24.78
CA VAL A 116 7.18 -2.82 -24.84
C VAL A 116 8.55 -2.17 -24.61
N ARG A 117 8.83 -1.02 -25.24
CA ARG A 117 10.10 -0.28 -25.02
C ARG A 117 10.29 0.10 -23.56
N GLN A 118 9.28 0.69 -22.92
CA GLN A 118 9.37 1.13 -21.52
C GLN A 118 9.58 -0.06 -20.57
N ILE A 119 8.87 -1.17 -20.76
CA ILE A 119 9.04 -2.38 -19.93
C ILE A 119 10.43 -2.99 -20.10
N ASN A 120 10.92 -3.09 -21.34
CA ASN A 120 12.27 -3.59 -21.60
C ASN A 120 13.35 -2.69 -20.97
N ALA A 121 13.17 -1.37 -21.06
CA ALA A 121 14.07 -0.40 -20.43
C ALA A 121 14.06 -0.50 -18.90
N ALA A 122 12.93 -0.89 -18.29
CA ALA A 122 12.81 -1.08 -16.84
C ALA A 122 13.62 -2.29 -16.32
N ARG A 123 14.05 -3.21 -17.20
CA ARG A 123 14.84 -4.42 -16.87
C ARG A 123 14.20 -5.19 -15.70
N LEU A 124 12.97 -5.64 -15.92
CA LEU A 124 12.20 -6.34 -14.90
C LEU A 124 12.84 -7.70 -14.56
N THR A 125 12.54 -8.17 -13.36
CA THR A 125 12.99 -9.45 -12.80
C THR A 125 11.81 -10.15 -12.13
N ALA A 126 11.98 -11.43 -11.77
CA ALA A 126 10.97 -12.18 -11.02
C ALA A 126 10.67 -11.64 -9.60
N HIS A 127 11.45 -10.68 -9.11
CA HIS A 127 11.19 -9.99 -7.85
C HIS A 127 10.29 -8.76 -8.01
N ASP A 128 10.04 -8.31 -9.23
CA ASP A 128 9.22 -7.15 -9.49
C ASP A 128 7.73 -7.50 -9.50
N VAL A 129 6.92 -6.54 -9.06
CA VAL A 129 5.46 -6.61 -9.05
C VAL A 129 4.96 -5.53 -10.00
N VAL A 130 4.26 -5.93 -11.05
CA VAL A 130 3.65 -5.02 -12.03
C VAL A 130 2.16 -4.92 -11.76
N ILE A 131 1.68 -3.71 -11.48
CA ILE A 131 0.27 -3.40 -11.26
C ILE A 131 -0.21 -2.57 -12.46
N ALA A 132 -0.92 -3.21 -13.37
CA ALA A 132 -1.47 -2.59 -14.57
C ALA A 132 -2.95 -2.28 -14.39
N VAL A 133 -3.33 -1.03 -14.68
CA VAL A 133 -4.68 -0.51 -14.41
C VAL A 133 -5.27 0.07 -15.69
N ALA A 134 -6.44 -0.43 -16.09
CA ALA A 134 -7.24 0.15 -17.16
C ALA A 134 -8.72 -0.10 -16.91
N ALA A 135 -9.54 0.95 -16.85
CA ALA A 135 -10.97 0.80 -16.61
C ALA A 135 -11.66 -0.10 -17.65
N SER A 136 -11.35 0.14 -18.94
CA SER A 136 -11.84 -0.69 -20.04
C SER A 136 -11.38 -2.14 -19.95
N GLY A 137 -10.18 -2.38 -19.41
CA GLY A 137 -9.47 -3.66 -19.46
C GLY A 137 -8.89 -4.01 -20.83
N THR A 138 -9.02 -3.11 -21.82
CA THR A 138 -8.62 -3.37 -23.21
C THR A 138 -7.61 -2.37 -23.75
N THR A 139 -7.16 -1.39 -22.95
CA THR A 139 -6.17 -0.38 -23.36
C THR A 139 -4.90 -1.03 -23.90
N PRO A 140 -4.56 -0.89 -25.21
CA PRO A 140 -3.48 -1.64 -25.84
C PRO A 140 -2.11 -1.47 -25.16
N PHE A 141 -1.72 -0.23 -24.82
CA PHE A 141 -0.50 0.06 -24.08
C PHE A 141 -0.42 -0.76 -22.77
N THR A 142 -1.48 -0.70 -21.96
CA THR A 142 -1.52 -1.32 -20.64
C THR A 142 -1.48 -2.85 -20.74
N VAL A 143 -2.21 -3.44 -21.71
CA VAL A 143 -2.23 -4.89 -21.94
C VAL A 143 -0.85 -5.36 -22.41
N ALA A 144 -0.27 -4.71 -23.43
CA ALA A 144 1.03 -5.08 -23.96
C ALA A 144 2.14 -4.96 -22.89
N ALA A 145 2.10 -3.91 -22.07
CA ALA A 145 3.06 -3.74 -20.99
C ALA A 145 2.96 -4.86 -19.94
N LEU A 146 1.74 -5.28 -19.57
CA LEU A 146 1.55 -6.38 -18.63
C LEU A 146 2.02 -7.73 -19.19
N GLN A 147 1.73 -8.01 -20.46
CA GLN A 147 2.17 -9.23 -21.15
C GLN A 147 3.70 -9.27 -21.22
N GLN A 148 4.33 -8.16 -21.64
CA GLN A 148 5.77 -8.06 -21.70
C GLN A 148 6.40 -8.22 -20.31
N ALA A 149 5.81 -7.65 -19.27
CA ALA A 149 6.26 -7.86 -17.89
C ALA A 149 6.23 -9.33 -17.46
N GLY A 150 5.17 -10.05 -17.83
CA GLY A 150 5.03 -11.48 -17.56
C GLY A 150 6.18 -12.32 -18.13
N SER A 151 6.72 -11.93 -19.29
CA SER A 151 7.87 -12.62 -19.91
C SER A 151 9.16 -12.58 -19.07
N PHE A 152 9.29 -11.60 -18.15
CA PHE A 152 10.40 -11.49 -17.20
C PHE A 152 10.16 -12.27 -15.89
N GLY A 153 9.04 -12.99 -15.77
CA GLY A 153 8.66 -13.72 -14.57
C GLY A 153 8.16 -12.85 -13.41
N ALA A 154 7.92 -11.56 -13.65
CA ALA A 154 7.38 -10.64 -12.66
C ALA A 154 5.97 -11.07 -12.20
N VAL A 155 5.58 -10.70 -10.99
CA VAL A 155 4.18 -10.85 -10.54
C VAL A 155 3.33 -9.82 -11.27
N THR A 156 2.40 -10.27 -12.10
CA THR A 156 1.50 -9.40 -12.86
C THR A 156 0.11 -9.32 -12.24
N ILE A 157 -0.29 -8.11 -11.87
CA ILE A 157 -1.61 -7.78 -11.32
C ILE A 157 -2.32 -6.89 -12.34
N GLY A 158 -3.48 -7.34 -12.83
CA GLY A 158 -4.31 -6.60 -13.78
C GLY A 158 -5.58 -6.12 -13.10
N VAL A 159 -5.84 -4.81 -13.11
CA VAL A 159 -7.02 -4.20 -12.50
C VAL A 159 -7.91 -3.61 -13.59
N ALA A 160 -9.13 -4.13 -13.72
CA ALA A 160 -10.11 -3.68 -14.72
C ALA A 160 -11.53 -3.59 -14.15
N ASN A 161 -12.40 -2.84 -14.84
CA ASN A 161 -13.79 -2.63 -14.42
C ASN A 161 -14.82 -3.36 -15.29
N ASN A 162 -14.38 -4.02 -16.37
CA ASN A 162 -15.20 -4.91 -17.19
C ASN A 162 -14.70 -6.36 -17.07
N PRO A 163 -15.61 -7.36 -17.02
CA PRO A 163 -15.24 -8.78 -17.07
C PRO A 163 -14.69 -9.16 -18.45
N ASP A 164 -14.03 -10.31 -18.53
CA ASP A 164 -13.63 -10.96 -19.79
C ASP A 164 -12.79 -10.04 -20.69
N THR A 165 -11.77 -9.39 -20.11
CA THR A 165 -10.91 -8.44 -20.81
C THR A 165 -9.50 -8.97 -20.98
N ALA A 166 -8.83 -8.53 -22.06
CA ALA A 166 -7.45 -8.92 -22.37
C ALA A 166 -6.47 -8.62 -21.23
N LEU A 167 -6.69 -7.54 -20.46
CA LEU A 167 -5.86 -7.22 -19.29
C LEU A 167 -5.99 -8.27 -18.19
N LEU A 168 -7.22 -8.71 -17.89
CA LEU A 168 -7.47 -9.71 -16.85
C LEU A 168 -6.93 -11.08 -17.28
N GLU A 169 -7.12 -11.47 -18.55
CA GLU A 169 -6.59 -12.72 -19.09
C GLU A 169 -5.05 -12.76 -19.09
N SER A 170 -4.40 -11.61 -19.28
CA SER A 170 -2.94 -11.49 -19.28
C SER A 170 -2.32 -11.45 -17.87
N ALA A 171 -3.13 -11.24 -16.83
CA ALA A 171 -2.66 -11.08 -15.47
C ALA A 171 -2.55 -12.44 -14.75
N LYS A 172 -1.46 -12.64 -14.01
CA LYS A 172 -1.35 -13.77 -13.06
C LYS A 172 -2.34 -13.60 -11.90
N PHE A 173 -2.59 -12.36 -11.50
CA PHE A 173 -3.56 -11.98 -10.48
C PHE A 173 -4.55 -10.97 -11.06
N PRO A 174 -5.62 -11.43 -11.72
CA PRO A 174 -6.68 -10.56 -12.21
C PRO A 174 -7.53 -10.03 -11.04
N ILE A 175 -7.84 -8.74 -11.08
CA ILE A 175 -8.73 -8.05 -10.13
C ILE A 175 -9.80 -7.33 -10.94
N LEU A 176 -10.98 -7.93 -10.96
CA LEU A 176 -12.17 -7.37 -11.57
C LEU A 176 -12.95 -6.54 -10.54
N ILE A 177 -13.22 -5.28 -10.87
CA ILE A 177 -14.01 -4.35 -10.05
C ILE A 177 -15.21 -3.86 -10.87
N GLU A 178 -16.27 -4.67 -10.95
CA GLU A 178 -17.45 -4.39 -11.77
C GLU A 178 -18.26 -3.20 -11.24
N THR A 179 -17.85 -1.99 -11.64
CA THR A 179 -18.54 -0.74 -11.26
C THR A 179 -19.77 -0.45 -12.12
N GLY A 180 -19.96 -1.20 -13.20
CA GLY A 180 -21.04 -1.00 -14.18
C GLY A 180 -20.91 0.30 -14.97
N ARG A 181 -22.01 0.73 -15.59
CA ARG A 181 -22.10 1.94 -16.42
C ARG A 181 -21.84 3.21 -15.62
N GLU A 182 -21.10 4.14 -16.19
CA GLU A 182 -20.89 5.45 -15.59
C GLU A 182 -22.14 6.34 -15.69
N LEU A 183 -22.28 7.33 -14.81
CA LEU A 183 -23.38 8.31 -14.90
C LEU A 183 -23.25 9.17 -16.16
N ILE A 184 -22.03 9.59 -16.45
CA ILE A 184 -21.65 10.20 -17.72
C ILE A 184 -20.96 9.08 -18.51
N ALA A 185 -21.61 8.59 -19.56
CA ALA A 185 -21.12 7.46 -20.35
C ALA A 185 -19.65 7.67 -20.77
N GLY A 186 -18.81 6.66 -20.54
CA GLY A 186 -17.36 6.71 -20.83
C GLY A 186 -16.51 7.56 -19.89
N SER A 187 -17.10 8.32 -18.96
CA SER A 187 -16.36 9.11 -17.96
C SER A 187 -15.83 8.24 -16.82
N THR A 188 -14.98 7.27 -17.15
CA THR A 188 -14.38 6.28 -16.23
C THR A 188 -13.48 6.90 -15.17
N ARG A 189 -13.15 8.19 -15.28
CA ARG A 189 -12.53 8.96 -14.19
C ARG A 189 -13.42 9.09 -12.95
N MET A 190 -14.68 8.68 -13.03
CA MET A 190 -15.67 8.72 -11.95
C MET A 190 -15.66 7.42 -11.15
N LYS A 191 -16.64 6.52 -11.33
CA LYS A 191 -16.77 5.33 -10.46
C LYS A 191 -15.58 4.40 -10.62
N ALA A 192 -15.19 4.09 -11.86
CA ALA A 192 -14.07 3.19 -12.12
C ALA A 192 -12.76 3.73 -11.51
N GLY A 193 -12.45 5.02 -11.71
CA GLY A 193 -11.28 5.69 -11.13
C GLY A 193 -11.28 5.68 -9.60
N THR A 194 -12.42 5.96 -8.96
CA THR A 194 -12.56 5.87 -7.50
C THR A 194 -12.32 4.45 -7.00
N ALA A 195 -12.90 3.46 -7.65
CA ALA A 195 -12.72 2.06 -7.26
C ALA A 195 -11.26 1.59 -7.43
N GLN A 196 -10.61 1.99 -8.53
CA GLN A 196 -9.19 1.73 -8.77
C GLN A 196 -8.31 2.34 -7.68
N LYS A 197 -8.56 3.59 -7.29
CA LYS A 197 -7.83 4.25 -6.19
C LYS A 197 -7.90 3.44 -4.90
N ILE A 198 -9.11 3.02 -4.51
CA ILE A 198 -9.30 2.25 -3.29
C ILE A 198 -8.55 0.92 -3.38
N VAL A 199 -8.66 0.20 -4.50
CA VAL A 199 -7.96 -1.07 -4.68
C VAL A 199 -6.44 -0.92 -4.65
N LEU A 200 -5.89 0.12 -5.28
CA LEU A 200 -4.46 0.42 -5.23
C LEU A 200 -4.01 0.68 -3.79
N ASN A 201 -4.75 1.51 -3.04
CA ASN A 201 -4.45 1.76 -1.63
C ASN A 201 -4.54 0.49 -0.76
N LEU A 202 -5.48 -0.41 -1.04
CA LEU A 202 -5.60 -1.69 -0.34
C LEU A 202 -4.38 -2.59 -0.61
N ILE A 203 -3.97 -2.71 -1.88
CA ILE A 203 -2.81 -3.52 -2.26
C ILE A 203 -1.53 -2.95 -1.66
N SER A 204 -1.27 -1.66 -1.87
CA SER A 204 -0.04 -1.01 -1.44
C SER A 204 0.08 -0.98 0.08
N SER A 205 -0.97 -0.56 0.79
CA SER A 205 -0.99 -0.57 2.26
C SER A 205 -0.93 -1.99 2.83
N GLY A 206 -1.59 -2.94 2.17
CA GLY A 206 -1.55 -4.36 2.52
C GLY A 206 -0.14 -4.94 2.43
N ILE A 207 0.59 -4.65 1.33
CA ILE A 207 2.00 -5.03 1.17
C ILE A 207 2.82 -4.44 2.32
N MET A 208 2.70 -3.13 2.59
CA MET A 208 3.50 -2.45 3.60
C MET A 208 3.19 -2.94 5.02
N LEU A 209 1.93 -3.27 5.30
CA LEU A 209 1.51 -3.93 6.54
C LEU A 209 2.21 -5.29 6.70
N ARG A 210 2.21 -6.13 5.66
CA ARG A 210 2.84 -7.46 5.67
C ARG A 210 4.36 -7.40 5.73
N LEU A 211 4.96 -6.31 5.26
CA LEU A 211 6.39 -6.00 5.41
C LEU A 211 6.74 -5.37 6.77
N GLY A 212 5.80 -5.33 7.73
CA GLY A 212 6.06 -4.87 9.09
C GLY A 212 6.30 -3.36 9.20
N ARG A 213 5.87 -2.57 8.20
CA ARG A 213 5.99 -1.09 8.22
C ARG A 213 4.91 -0.39 9.04
N VAL A 214 3.93 -1.16 9.49
CA VAL A 214 2.84 -0.73 10.36
C VAL A 214 2.85 -1.55 11.65
N TYR A 215 2.68 -0.89 12.80
CA TYR A 215 2.56 -1.55 14.10
C TYR A 215 1.45 -0.90 14.91
N ARG A 216 0.46 -1.70 15.34
CA ARG A 216 -0.73 -1.23 16.11
C ARG A 216 -1.41 0.01 15.47
N GLY A 217 -1.52 0.04 14.14
CA GLY A 217 -2.11 1.16 13.39
C GLY A 217 -1.17 2.35 13.16
N MET A 218 0.08 2.30 13.63
CA MET A 218 1.08 3.36 13.46
C MET A 218 2.03 3.08 12.30
N MET A 219 2.33 4.10 11.50
CA MET A 219 3.33 4.07 10.42
C MET A 219 4.75 4.15 11.00
N VAL A 220 5.23 3.04 11.55
CA VAL A 220 6.51 2.98 12.28
C VAL A 220 7.76 3.07 11.38
N ASN A 221 7.58 3.21 10.07
CA ASN A 221 8.66 3.55 9.12
C ASN A 221 8.60 4.99 8.61
N MET A 222 7.63 5.80 9.05
CA MET A 222 7.50 7.19 8.60
C MET A 222 8.76 8.00 8.94
N GLN A 223 9.26 8.78 7.97
CA GLN A 223 10.40 9.66 8.18
C GLN A 223 9.95 11.01 8.78
N PRO A 224 10.48 11.43 9.95
CA PRO A 224 10.09 12.67 10.61
C PRO A 224 10.77 13.91 9.99
N THR A 225 10.42 14.27 8.75
CA THR A 225 11.09 15.35 7.98
C THR A 225 10.64 16.77 8.31
N ASN A 226 9.63 16.94 9.17
CA ASN A 226 9.14 18.25 9.61
C ASN A 226 8.62 18.20 11.05
N ALA A 227 8.38 19.35 11.66
CA ALA A 227 7.95 19.46 13.06
C ALA A 227 6.64 18.71 13.37
N LYS A 228 5.71 18.59 12.42
CA LYS A 228 4.48 17.80 12.59
C LYS A 228 4.80 16.30 12.65
N LEU A 229 5.65 15.81 11.75
CA LEU A 229 6.03 14.41 11.70
C LEU A 229 6.96 14.01 12.85
N LYS A 230 7.84 14.92 13.32
CA LYS A 230 8.65 14.69 14.53
C LYS A 230 7.78 14.48 15.77
N ARG A 231 6.81 15.38 16.03
CA ARG A 231 5.85 15.20 17.15
C ARG A 231 5.04 13.92 17.04
N ARG A 232 4.65 13.54 15.82
CA ARG A 232 3.96 12.28 15.56
C ARG A 232 4.85 11.08 15.90
N ALA A 233 6.12 11.09 15.50
CA ALA A 233 7.09 10.05 15.82
C ALA A 233 7.32 9.92 17.33
N GLU A 234 7.51 11.04 18.05
CA GLU A 234 7.63 11.06 19.52
C GLU A 234 6.39 10.43 20.20
N THR A 235 5.19 10.76 19.71
CA THR A 235 3.94 10.16 20.20
C THR A 235 3.91 8.66 19.97
N MET A 236 4.35 8.18 18.80
CA MET A 236 4.42 6.75 18.50
C MET A 236 5.42 6.04 19.41
N VAL A 237 6.61 6.61 19.63
CA VAL A 237 7.63 6.02 20.52
C VAL A 237 7.11 5.93 21.95
N ALA A 238 6.48 6.98 22.47
CA ALA A 238 5.86 6.98 23.79
C ALA A 238 4.80 5.87 23.92
N GLN A 239 3.98 5.65 22.88
CA GLN A 239 2.97 4.58 22.86
C GLN A 239 3.58 3.18 22.75
N ILE A 240 4.68 3.02 22.02
CA ILE A 240 5.37 1.73 21.84
C ILE A 240 6.05 1.31 23.13
N ALA A 241 6.78 2.24 23.77
CA ALA A 241 7.60 1.97 24.94
C ALA A 241 6.88 2.22 26.27
N HIS A 242 5.67 2.77 26.24
CA HIS A 242 4.91 3.17 27.43
C HIS A 242 5.69 4.14 28.34
N CYS A 243 6.41 5.09 27.75
CA CYS A 243 7.24 6.07 28.45
C CYS A 243 6.68 7.50 28.34
N ASP A 244 7.23 8.42 29.13
CA ASP A 244 6.87 9.83 29.04
C ASP A 244 7.41 10.49 27.75
N PRO A 245 6.85 11.63 27.32
CA PRO A 245 7.27 12.31 26.09
C PRO A 245 8.75 12.73 26.05
N SER A 246 9.36 13.06 27.21
CA SER A 246 10.75 13.49 27.25
C SER A 246 11.71 12.31 27.01
N HIS A 247 11.38 11.14 27.56
CA HIS A 247 12.10 9.91 27.25
C HIS A 247 11.93 9.54 25.77
N ALA A 248 10.70 9.55 25.25
CA ALA A 248 10.43 9.25 23.84
C ALA A 248 11.22 10.15 22.88
N ALA A 249 11.29 11.46 23.16
CA ALA A 249 12.04 12.41 22.34
C ALA A 249 13.54 12.12 22.36
N ARG A 250 14.13 11.85 23.53
CA ARG A 250 15.56 11.48 23.64
C ARG A 250 15.86 10.18 22.91
N SER A 251 15.03 9.15 23.07
CA SER A 251 15.21 7.87 22.39
C SER A 251 15.08 8.00 20.87
N LEU A 252 14.19 8.87 20.39
CA LEU A 252 14.04 9.16 18.97
C LEU A 252 15.27 9.89 18.39
N GLU A 253 15.84 10.84 19.15
CA GLU A 253 17.09 11.52 18.78
C GLU A 253 18.26 10.54 18.74
N GLN A 254 18.40 9.69 19.76
CA GLN A 254 19.40 8.63 19.78
C GLN A 254 19.22 7.67 18.60
N ALA A 255 17.99 7.37 18.20
CA ALA A 255 17.69 6.50 17.07
C ALA A 255 17.79 7.20 15.70
N GLU A 256 18.23 8.46 15.64
CA GLU A 256 18.35 9.24 14.39
C GLU A 256 17.01 9.34 13.64
N GLY A 257 15.90 9.39 14.38
CA GLY A 257 14.55 9.48 13.83
C GLY A 257 13.91 8.13 13.46
N ASP A 258 14.61 7.00 13.62
CA ASP A 258 14.00 5.67 13.42
C ASP A 258 13.07 5.31 14.57
N ILE A 259 11.76 5.28 14.30
CA ILE A 259 10.70 5.05 15.30
C ILE A 259 10.79 3.65 15.91
N LYS A 260 11.14 2.63 15.13
CA LYS A 260 11.22 1.24 15.61
C LYS A 260 12.38 1.09 16.58
N LYS A 261 13.55 1.57 16.17
CA LYS A 261 14.76 1.57 16.99
C LYS A 261 14.55 2.40 18.25
N ALA A 262 13.99 3.60 18.13
CA ALA A 262 13.67 4.48 19.26
C ALA A 262 12.78 3.79 20.29
N GLY A 263 11.75 3.06 19.85
CA GLY A 263 10.87 2.30 20.73
C GLY A 263 11.61 1.22 21.53
N LEU A 264 12.60 0.57 20.93
CA LEU A 264 13.43 -0.44 21.60
C LEU A 264 14.45 0.19 22.56
N LEU A 265 15.09 1.30 22.16
CA LEU A 265 15.98 2.05 23.04
C LEU A 265 15.25 2.58 24.28
N ALA A 266 14.02 3.08 24.12
CA ALA A 266 13.18 3.55 25.22
C ALA A 266 12.77 2.42 26.19
N LEU A 267 12.79 1.17 25.73
CA LEU A 267 12.57 -0.03 26.57
C LEU A 267 13.85 -0.53 27.26
N GLY A 268 14.99 0.14 27.04
CA GLY A 268 16.26 -0.16 27.70
C GLY A 268 17.18 -1.11 26.91
N LEU A 269 16.84 -1.47 25.67
CA LEU A 269 17.78 -2.18 24.81
C LEU A 269 18.90 -1.23 24.38
N ASP A 270 20.12 -1.74 24.28
CA ASP A 270 21.18 -0.98 23.63
C ASP A 270 20.99 -0.96 22.10
N ARG A 271 21.79 -0.13 21.43
CA ARG A 271 21.70 0.05 19.97
C ARG A 271 21.96 -1.24 19.20
N VAL A 272 22.96 -2.01 19.61
CA VAL A 272 23.41 -3.21 18.89
C VAL A 272 22.34 -4.30 19.01
N ASP A 273 21.78 -4.48 20.20
CA ASP A 273 20.70 -5.43 20.45
C ASP A 273 19.44 -5.04 19.70
N ALA A 274 19.06 -3.76 19.73
CA ALA A 274 17.91 -3.24 18.99
C ALA A 274 18.04 -3.47 17.48
N GLU A 275 19.20 -3.19 16.89
CA GLU A 275 19.46 -3.40 15.47
C GLU A 275 19.49 -4.89 15.11
N THR A 276 20.10 -5.72 15.95
CA THR A 276 20.19 -7.17 15.77
C THR A 276 18.81 -7.81 15.78
N ILE A 277 17.99 -7.50 16.79
CA ILE A 277 16.65 -8.09 16.88
C ILE A 277 15.72 -7.59 15.77
N LEU A 278 15.80 -6.30 15.42
CA LEU A 278 15.06 -5.76 14.27
C LEU A 278 15.42 -6.52 13.00
N LYS A 279 16.71 -6.71 12.73
CA LYS A 279 17.18 -7.45 11.55
C LYS A 279 16.71 -8.90 11.55
N SER A 280 16.81 -9.61 12.68
CA SER A 280 16.35 -11.00 12.80
C SER A 280 14.84 -11.19 12.58
N CYS A 281 14.07 -10.11 12.77
CA CYS A 281 12.62 -10.09 12.66
C CYS A 281 12.12 -9.36 11.41
N ASP A 282 12.98 -9.10 10.43
CA ASP A 282 12.67 -8.37 9.18
C ASP A 282 12.04 -6.98 9.46
N GLY A 283 12.49 -6.33 10.53
CA GLY A 283 11.98 -5.05 11.02
C GLY A 283 10.55 -5.11 11.56
N ASN A 284 9.92 -6.27 11.70
CA ASN A 284 8.54 -6.38 12.16
C ASN A 284 8.46 -6.30 13.70
N LEU A 285 8.01 -5.17 14.23
CA LEU A 285 7.90 -4.95 15.68
C LEU A 285 7.03 -6.00 16.40
N ARG A 286 5.98 -6.55 15.75
CA ARG A 286 5.16 -7.60 16.36
C ARG A 286 5.99 -8.86 16.63
N ARG A 287 6.86 -9.24 15.68
CA ARG A 287 7.77 -10.38 15.82
C ARG A 287 8.86 -10.08 16.85
N VAL A 288 9.43 -8.88 16.82
CA VAL A 288 10.42 -8.43 17.81
C VAL A 288 9.89 -8.60 19.24
N PHE A 289 8.69 -8.07 19.52
CA PHE A 289 8.09 -8.19 20.86
C PHE A 289 7.75 -9.64 21.24
N ALA A 290 7.38 -10.48 20.27
CA ALA A 290 7.15 -11.89 20.53
C ALA A 290 8.45 -12.64 20.88
N GLU A 291 9.58 -12.33 20.24
CA GLU A 291 10.88 -12.92 20.56
C GLU A 291 11.41 -12.45 21.92
N LEU A 292 11.35 -11.15 22.22
CA LEU A 292 11.72 -10.61 23.54
C LEU A 292 10.94 -11.29 24.68
N ALA A 293 9.64 -11.54 24.47
CA ALA A 293 8.82 -12.23 25.46
C ALA A 293 9.24 -13.69 25.69
N LYS A 294 9.69 -14.40 24.63
CA LYS A 294 10.20 -15.78 24.75
C LYS A 294 11.50 -15.83 25.52
N ASP A 295 12.40 -14.89 25.29
CA ASP A 295 13.71 -14.87 25.95
C ASP A 295 13.56 -14.55 27.45
N LEU A 296 12.69 -13.60 27.81
CA LEU A 296 12.31 -13.36 29.20
C LEU A 296 11.70 -14.61 29.87
N ALA A 297 10.90 -15.39 29.15
CA ALA A 297 10.33 -16.63 29.68
C ALA A 297 11.38 -17.74 29.87
N LYS A 298 12.36 -17.84 28.96
CA LYS A 298 13.48 -18.79 29.09
C LYS A 298 14.39 -18.45 30.27
N ASP A 299 14.70 -17.18 30.49
CA ASP A 299 15.54 -16.74 31.61
C ASP A 299 14.85 -17.00 32.96
N ARG A 300 13.53 -16.75 33.07
CA ARG A 300 12.74 -17.11 34.26
C ARG A 300 12.73 -18.62 34.52
N ASN A 301 12.70 -19.44 33.47
CA ASN A 301 12.76 -20.90 33.61
C ASN A 301 14.16 -21.42 33.92
N ARG A 302 15.22 -20.71 33.50
CA ARG A 302 16.61 -21.03 33.86
C ARG A 302 16.93 -20.65 35.31
N HIS A 303 16.30 -19.60 35.86
CA HIS A 303 16.54 -19.12 37.23
C HIS A 303 15.23 -18.99 38.04
N PRO A 304 14.60 -20.10 38.45
CA PRO A 304 13.29 -20.08 39.11
C PRO A 304 13.27 -19.57 40.57
N LYS A 305 14.40 -19.17 41.15
CA LYS A 305 14.51 -18.76 42.56
C LYS A 305 14.83 -17.27 42.71
N GLU A 306 13.80 -16.44 42.63
CA GLU A 306 13.83 -15.10 43.27
C GLU A 306 12.44 -14.55 43.64
N ALA A 307 11.40 -15.40 43.63
CA ALA A 307 10.09 -15.05 44.17
C ALA A 307 9.84 -15.78 45.51
N ALA A 308 10.39 -15.23 46.59
CA ALA A 308 9.91 -15.52 47.94
C ALA A 308 9.57 -14.18 48.64
N PRO A 309 8.37 -14.02 49.21
CA PRO A 309 7.95 -12.76 49.80
C PRO A 309 8.69 -12.53 51.12
N ARG A 310 9.24 -11.33 51.32
CA ARG A 310 9.70 -10.85 52.62
C ARG A 310 8.51 -10.83 53.58
N LYS A 311 8.49 -11.77 54.54
CA LYS A 311 7.66 -11.66 55.74
C LYS A 311 8.16 -10.45 56.56
N GLN A 312 7.36 -9.39 56.66
CA GLN A 312 7.47 -8.43 57.75
C GLN A 312 6.40 -8.79 58.78
N GLY A 313 6.86 -9.27 59.94
CA GLY A 313 6.09 -9.28 61.17
C GLY A 313 6.39 -8.01 61.97
N GLY A 314 5.40 -7.48 62.67
CA GLY A 314 5.57 -6.41 63.64
C GLY A 314 4.27 -5.62 63.85
N ALA A 315 3.45 -6.10 64.78
CA ALA A 315 2.29 -5.38 65.32
C ALA A 315 2.73 -4.12 66.08
N VAL A 316 1.83 -3.13 66.20
CA VAL A 316 1.17 -2.69 67.45
C VAL A 316 0.36 -1.41 67.15
N GLU A 317 -0.95 -1.52 67.39
CA GLU A 317 -1.97 -0.46 67.48
C GLU A 317 -1.85 0.26 68.85
N PRO A 318 -2.33 1.51 68.99
CA PRO A 318 -3.77 1.78 69.10
C PRO A 318 -4.33 2.85 68.15
#